data_AF-A0AAN2HBQ5-F1
#
_entry.id   AF-A0AAN2HBQ5-F1
#
_cell.length_a   1.000
_cell.length_b   1.000
_cell.length_c   1.000
_cell.angle_alpha   90.00
_cell.angle_beta   90.00
_cell.angle_gamma   90.00
#
_symmetry.space_group_name_H-M   'P 1'
#
loop_
_entity.id
_entity.type
_entity.pdbx_description
1 polymer ?
#
loop_
_entity_poly.entity_id
_entity_poly.type
_entity_poly.pdbx_seq_one_letter_code
_entity_poly.pdbx_strand_id
1 'polypeptide(L)'
;MQRRLNQVMPLLGFALLAQAMSAHAESCAETLKQVESLYNKTVSSCGEDPASDCSGLLVRGTHRADPAKGQKWDVWNPSPKAKELGTFAASWMRADGISYEDPGMSTQNGYLITPVDLVRKPETPVHVYCAFPNDAWTDFRDDRGCGNNNNTGQTEAVCQAMKPPIDSANAWVAHFTKFNNDRKQDQLQCGFNMRNPMSSKERVQAFENFMGARRVINTREFQTQTEFRLGNPKDDELPILAFFYSDQRGLKDAQLNQQDYLNKTGKQRNIIKIDFPKTPNGKATFSCAAAPLPPTKLFCDKYIQSSTWVKRPDPVLGPDTWSLQVVPTDCGRKITDDETDRMFAELYNKHKNDDQWRQYSINGGSIRRQLVCHLAAVFDGRPVRNKPEWNLEPARPYVDQQKAVAMQCNPY
;
A
#
# COMPACT_ATOMS: atom_id res chain seq x y z
N MET A 1 74.04 46.20 -22.90
CA MET A 1 74.84 45.73 -21.74
C MET A 1 73.97 44.73 -20.97
N GLN A 2 74.36 43.44 -20.94
CA GLN A 2 73.99 42.36 -19.98
C GLN A 2 72.48 42.08 -19.72
N ARG A 3 71.93 40.86 -19.67
CA ARG A 3 72.44 39.47 -19.50
C ARG A 3 71.28 38.50 -19.85
N ARG A 4 71.60 37.33 -20.42
CA ARG A 4 70.77 36.11 -20.37
C ARG A 4 70.99 35.39 -19.02
N LEU A 5 69.99 34.68 -18.48
CA LEU A 5 70.02 33.21 -18.25
C LEU A 5 68.77 32.69 -17.46
N ASN A 6 68.06 31.75 -18.10
CA ASN A 6 67.47 30.48 -17.66
C ASN A 6 66.97 30.15 -16.23
N GLN A 7 65.75 29.56 -16.25
CA GLN A 7 65.23 28.35 -15.57
C GLN A 7 64.95 28.35 -14.05
N VAL A 8 63.70 28.07 -13.64
CA VAL A 8 63.19 26.81 -13.03
C VAL A 8 61.68 26.97 -12.65
N MET A 9 60.93 25.88 -12.80
CA MET A 9 59.50 25.55 -12.58
C MET A 9 58.85 26.02 -11.25
N PRO A 10 57.49 26.09 -11.12
CA PRO A 10 56.73 24.86 -10.83
C PRO A 10 55.33 24.73 -11.47
N LEU A 11 54.92 23.46 -11.64
CA LEU A 11 53.56 23.00 -11.95
C LEU A 11 52.53 23.55 -10.94
N LEU A 12 51.53 24.26 -11.44
CA LEU A 12 50.30 24.55 -10.69
C LEU A 12 49.33 23.38 -10.84
N GLY A 13 49.12 22.67 -9.74
CA GLY A 13 48.12 21.62 -9.62
C GLY A 13 46.71 22.16 -9.84
N PHE A 14 46.00 21.60 -10.81
CA PHE A 14 44.56 21.75 -10.94
C PHE A 14 43.89 21.00 -9.78
N ALA A 15 43.44 21.74 -8.77
CA ALA A 15 42.52 21.21 -7.77
C ALA A 15 41.16 20.97 -8.45
N LEU A 16 40.87 19.72 -8.81
CA LEU A 16 39.51 19.29 -9.15
C LEU A 16 38.63 19.46 -7.90
N LEU A 17 37.85 20.52 -7.87
CA LEU A 17 36.67 20.62 -7.01
C LEU A 17 35.63 19.63 -7.52
N ALA A 18 35.71 18.38 -7.04
CA ALA A 18 34.61 17.44 -7.14
C ALA A 18 33.48 17.96 -6.23
N GLN A 19 32.59 18.78 -6.78
CA GLN A 19 31.29 19.01 -6.16
C GLN A 19 30.56 17.67 -6.18
N ALA A 20 30.56 16.98 -5.03
CA ALA A 20 29.65 15.89 -4.79
C ALA A 20 28.23 16.45 -4.92
N MET A 21 27.57 16.19 -6.05
CA MET A 21 26.13 16.38 -6.16
C MET A 21 25.50 15.35 -5.23
N SER A 22 25.25 15.73 -3.98
CA SER A 22 24.38 14.98 -3.09
C SER A 22 22.99 15.02 -3.71
N ALA A 23 22.62 13.95 -4.43
CA ALA A 23 21.25 13.68 -4.79
C ALA A 23 20.48 13.46 -3.49
N HIS A 24 19.89 14.53 -2.94
CA HIS A 24 19.00 14.43 -1.81
C HIS A 24 17.74 13.69 -2.28
N ALA A 25 17.49 12.50 -1.71
CA ALA A 25 16.21 11.85 -1.84
C ALA A 25 15.14 12.76 -1.25
N GLU A 26 14.10 13.06 -2.03
CA GLU A 26 12.96 13.88 -1.59
C GLU A 26 12.36 13.27 -0.32
N SER A 27 12.23 14.08 0.73
CA SER A 27 11.64 13.64 1.99
C SER A 27 10.15 13.41 1.84
N CYS A 28 9.57 12.56 2.69
CA CYS A 28 8.12 12.37 2.70
C CYS A 28 7.36 13.68 2.94
N ALA A 29 7.91 14.61 3.73
CA ALA A 29 7.29 15.91 3.98
C ALA A 29 7.19 16.78 2.71
N GLU A 30 8.20 16.74 1.85
CA GLU A 30 8.18 17.43 0.55
C GLU A 30 7.14 16.82 -0.38
N THR A 31 7.10 15.49 -0.47
CA THR A 31 6.10 14.79 -1.29
C THR A 31 4.69 15.03 -0.77
N LEU A 32 4.49 15.01 0.55
CA LEU A 32 3.21 15.31 1.20
C LEU A 32 2.74 16.73 0.83
N LYS A 33 3.62 17.72 0.95
CA LYS A 33 3.32 19.10 0.55
C LYS A 33 2.94 19.21 -0.92
N GLN A 34 3.60 18.46 -1.80
CA GLN A 34 3.27 18.42 -3.22
C GLN A 34 1.89 17.79 -3.48
N VAL A 35 1.58 16.67 -2.81
CA VAL A 35 0.27 16.01 -2.89
C VAL A 35 -0.84 16.94 -2.40
N GLU A 36 -0.67 17.59 -1.24
CA GLU A 36 -1.62 18.55 -0.69
C GLU A 36 -1.79 19.77 -1.60
N SER A 37 -0.68 20.28 -2.17
CA SER A 37 -0.72 21.40 -3.11
C SER A 37 -1.50 21.03 -4.38
N LEU A 38 -1.28 19.86 -4.95
CA LEU A 38 -2.00 19.40 -6.13
C LEU A 38 -3.49 19.23 -5.84
N TYR A 39 -3.84 18.57 -4.73
CA TYR A 39 -5.22 18.33 -4.34
C TYR A 39 -6.00 19.63 -4.08
N ASN A 40 -5.37 20.63 -3.45
CA ASN A 40 -6.01 21.90 -3.08
C ASN A 40 -5.95 22.98 -4.19
N LYS A 41 -5.23 22.76 -5.30
CA LYS A 41 -5.11 23.74 -6.38
C LYS A 41 -6.32 23.70 -7.33
N THR A 42 -7.35 24.47 -7.01
CA THR A 42 -8.64 24.48 -7.73
C THR A 42 -8.64 25.46 -8.92
N VAL A 43 -7.74 25.26 -9.88
CA VAL A 43 -7.66 26.09 -11.10
C VAL A 43 -8.61 25.58 -12.18
N SER A 44 -9.07 26.46 -13.09
CA SER A 44 -9.85 26.06 -14.27
C SER A 44 -8.97 25.46 -15.37
N SER A 45 -7.73 25.94 -15.51
CA SER A 45 -6.74 25.47 -16.47
C SER A 45 -5.30 25.61 -15.93
N CYS A 46 -4.35 25.01 -16.63
CA CYS A 46 -2.91 25.09 -16.40
C CYS A 46 -2.28 25.97 -17.49
N GLY A 47 -2.64 27.25 -17.49
CA GLY A 47 -2.34 28.13 -18.63
C GLY A 47 -3.24 27.77 -19.82
N GLU A 48 -2.64 27.36 -20.93
CA GLU A 48 -3.36 26.92 -22.13
C GLU A 48 -3.82 25.46 -22.07
N ASP A 49 -3.34 24.69 -21.10
CA ASP A 49 -3.59 23.26 -20.98
C ASP A 49 -4.64 22.90 -19.91
N PRO A 50 -5.25 21.69 -19.98
CA PRO A 50 -6.26 21.24 -19.04
C PRO A 50 -5.80 21.28 -17.58
N ALA A 51 -6.73 21.48 -16.64
CA ALA A 51 -6.39 21.54 -15.21
C ALA A 51 -5.74 20.25 -14.66
N SER A 52 -5.91 19.09 -15.32
CA SER A 52 -5.21 17.84 -14.97
C SER A 52 -3.69 17.94 -15.03
N ASP A 53 -3.16 18.88 -15.80
CA ASP A 53 -1.72 18.89 -16.15
C ASP A 53 -0.88 19.48 -15.01
N CYS A 54 -1.51 20.22 -14.08
CA CYS A 54 -0.87 20.89 -12.96
C CYS A 54 -1.68 20.89 -11.65
N SER A 55 -2.81 20.20 -11.60
CA SER A 55 -3.68 20.14 -10.40
C SER A 55 -4.47 18.84 -10.29
N GLY A 56 -4.99 18.60 -9.08
CA GLY A 56 -5.63 17.36 -8.70
C GLY A 56 -4.67 16.17 -8.65
N LEU A 57 -5.17 15.05 -8.17
CA LEU A 57 -4.39 13.83 -8.02
C LEU A 57 -4.86 12.79 -9.03
N LEU A 58 -3.94 12.32 -9.88
CA LEU A 58 -4.14 11.12 -10.70
C LEU A 58 -3.83 9.89 -9.85
N VAL A 59 -4.85 9.14 -9.49
CA VAL A 59 -4.80 8.00 -8.56
C VAL A 59 -5.04 6.70 -9.31
N ARG A 60 -4.19 5.70 -9.09
CA ARG A 60 -4.42 4.34 -9.61
C ARG A 60 -4.29 3.32 -8.49
N GLY A 61 -5.41 2.66 -8.16
CA GLY A 61 -5.41 1.47 -7.30
C GLY A 61 -4.74 0.28 -7.98
N THR A 62 -4.07 -0.58 -7.22
CA THR A 62 -3.33 -1.72 -7.76
C THR A 62 -3.51 -3.01 -6.97
N HIS A 63 -3.48 -4.13 -7.70
CA HIS A 63 -3.35 -5.48 -7.14
C HIS A 63 -1.95 -6.00 -7.42
N ARG A 64 -1.25 -6.41 -6.35
CA ARG A 64 0.06 -7.03 -6.47
C ARG A 64 -0.05 -8.43 -7.07
N ALA A 65 1.02 -8.83 -7.76
CA ALA A 65 1.20 -10.23 -8.13
C ALA A 65 1.29 -11.09 -6.86
N ASP A 66 0.67 -12.27 -6.90
CA ASP A 66 0.79 -13.32 -5.90
C ASP A 66 1.73 -14.44 -6.41
N PRO A 67 3.03 -14.43 -6.03
CA PRO A 67 3.98 -15.44 -6.48
C PRO A 67 3.58 -16.87 -6.09
N ALA A 68 2.82 -17.05 -5.00
CA ALA A 68 2.32 -18.37 -4.60
C ALA A 68 1.31 -18.94 -5.61
N LYS A 69 0.68 -18.07 -6.42
CA LYS A 69 -0.19 -18.43 -7.55
C LYS A 69 0.54 -18.41 -8.90
N GLY A 70 1.88 -18.30 -8.91
CA GLY A 70 2.68 -18.21 -10.13
C GLY A 70 2.55 -16.87 -10.88
N GLN A 71 2.00 -15.85 -10.22
CA GLN A 71 1.80 -14.53 -10.81
C GLN A 71 3.09 -13.71 -10.78
N LYS A 72 3.33 -12.93 -11.84
CA LYS A 72 4.51 -12.07 -11.97
C LYS A 72 4.20 -10.84 -12.80
N TRP A 73 4.15 -9.68 -12.15
CA TRP A 73 4.11 -8.37 -12.79
C TRP A 73 4.53 -7.29 -11.81
N ASP A 74 4.94 -6.16 -12.38
CA ASP A 74 5.21 -4.92 -11.67
C ASP A 74 3.98 -4.01 -11.79
N VAL A 75 3.45 -3.50 -10.68
CA VAL A 75 2.13 -2.81 -10.66
C VAL A 75 2.08 -1.51 -11.47
N TRP A 76 3.25 -0.91 -11.74
CA TRP A 76 3.39 0.32 -12.52
C TRP A 76 3.49 0.07 -14.04
N ASN A 77 3.69 -1.18 -14.46
CA ASN A 77 3.77 -1.53 -15.88
C ASN A 77 2.37 -1.77 -16.46
N PRO A 78 2.13 -1.44 -17.74
CA PRO A 78 0.85 -1.69 -18.39
C PRO A 78 0.44 -3.16 -18.28
N SER A 79 -0.80 -3.41 -17.82
CA SER A 79 -1.40 -4.76 -17.80
C SER A 79 -1.59 -5.30 -19.22
N PRO A 80 -1.83 -6.61 -19.43
CA PRO A 80 -2.13 -7.15 -20.75
C PRO A 80 -3.27 -6.42 -21.46
N LYS A 81 -4.37 -6.13 -20.75
CA LYS A 81 -5.50 -5.35 -21.30
C LYS A 81 -5.10 -3.91 -21.61
N ALA A 82 -4.26 -3.28 -20.78
CA ALA A 82 -3.75 -1.95 -21.09
C ALA A 82 -2.86 -1.94 -22.35
N LYS A 83 -2.01 -2.96 -22.53
CA LYS A 83 -1.18 -3.14 -23.73
C LYS A 83 -2.04 -3.33 -24.98
N GLU A 84 -3.10 -4.12 -24.90
CA GLU A 84 -4.10 -4.31 -25.97
C GLU A 84 -4.78 -2.99 -26.36
N LEU A 85 -5.24 -2.20 -25.37
CA LEU A 85 -5.95 -0.94 -25.63
C LEU A 85 -5.02 0.23 -25.96
N GLY A 86 -3.71 0.11 -25.70
CA GLY A 86 -2.74 1.20 -25.83
C GLY A 86 -2.86 2.30 -24.77
N THR A 87 -3.70 2.09 -23.76
CA THR A 87 -3.96 2.99 -22.64
C THR A 87 -4.17 2.20 -21.35
N PHE A 88 -4.03 2.87 -20.20
CA PHE A 88 -4.39 2.32 -18.90
C PHE A 88 -5.35 3.26 -18.15
N ALA A 89 -6.11 2.73 -17.19
CA ALA A 89 -7.09 3.48 -16.43
C ALA A 89 -6.47 4.20 -15.22
N ALA A 90 -6.91 5.40 -14.89
CA ALA A 90 -6.69 6.00 -13.58
C ALA A 90 -7.91 6.82 -13.17
N SER A 91 -7.91 7.34 -11.95
CA SER A 91 -8.94 8.23 -11.43
C SER A 91 -8.34 9.58 -11.13
N TRP A 92 -9.16 10.62 -11.08
CA TRP A 92 -8.71 11.97 -10.77
C TRP A 92 -9.59 12.61 -9.71
N MET A 93 -8.97 13.17 -8.67
CA MET A 93 -9.67 13.82 -7.55
C MET A 93 -9.10 15.19 -7.20
N ARG A 94 -9.95 16.08 -6.68
CA ARG A 94 -9.58 17.44 -6.29
C ARG A 94 -10.53 17.99 -5.22
N ALA A 95 -10.06 18.96 -4.43
CA ALA A 95 -10.75 19.49 -3.26
C ALA A 95 -12.08 20.22 -3.53
N ASP A 96 -12.42 20.50 -4.78
CA ASP A 96 -13.58 21.28 -5.22
C ASP A 96 -14.72 20.41 -5.77
N GLY A 97 -15.08 19.36 -5.03
CA GLY A 97 -16.26 18.53 -5.31
C GLY A 97 -16.01 17.39 -6.30
N ILE A 98 -14.74 17.05 -6.54
CA ILE A 98 -14.32 15.91 -7.35
C ILE A 98 -13.81 14.83 -6.40
N SER A 99 -14.74 14.12 -5.78
CA SER A 99 -14.48 13.17 -4.69
C SER A 99 -15.08 11.79 -4.98
N TYR A 100 -14.52 10.76 -4.35
CA TYR A 100 -15.00 9.39 -4.34
C TYR A 100 -14.48 8.67 -3.09
N GLU A 101 -15.16 7.61 -2.65
CA GLU A 101 -14.96 7.04 -1.31
C GLU A 101 -13.74 6.11 -1.15
N ASP A 102 -13.21 5.57 -2.27
CA ASP A 102 -12.07 4.66 -2.26
C ASP A 102 -11.36 4.60 -3.65
N PRO A 103 -10.15 4.01 -3.77
CA PRO A 103 -9.38 4.01 -5.03
C PRO A 103 -9.92 3.05 -6.11
N GLY A 104 -11.10 2.43 -5.91
CA GLY A 104 -11.76 1.52 -6.83
C GLY A 104 -11.24 0.08 -6.80
N MET A 105 -11.95 -0.80 -7.49
CA MET A 105 -11.54 -2.19 -7.78
C MET A 105 -11.18 -3.03 -6.54
N SER A 106 -11.82 -2.74 -5.40
CA SER A 106 -11.53 -3.38 -4.10
C SER A 106 -10.06 -3.27 -3.68
N THR A 107 -9.38 -2.19 -4.07
CA THR A 107 -7.97 -1.94 -3.71
C THR A 107 -7.86 -1.08 -2.46
N GLN A 108 -6.74 -1.19 -1.75
CA GLN A 108 -6.39 -0.34 -0.60
C GLN A 108 -5.01 0.30 -0.74
N ASN A 109 -4.38 0.16 -1.90
CA ASN A 109 -3.06 0.67 -2.21
C ASN A 109 -2.93 1.00 -3.70
N GLY A 110 -1.89 1.76 -4.04
CA GLY A 110 -1.60 2.08 -5.43
C GLY A 110 -0.51 3.13 -5.55
N TYR A 111 -0.58 3.92 -6.62
CA TYR A 111 0.31 5.06 -6.85
C TYR A 111 -0.43 6.30 -7.34
N LEU A 112 0.20 7.45 -7.07
CA LEU A 112 -0.11 8.75 -7.63
C LEU A 112 0.80 8.98 -8.84
N ILE A 113 0.22 9.47 -9.94
CA ILE A 113 0.96 9.77 -11.18
C ILE A 113 1.33 11.24 -11.17
N THR A 114 2.58 11.56 -11.51
CA THR A 114 3.05 12.94 -11.61
C THR A 114 2.35 13.67 -12.76
N PRO A 115 1.66 14.80 -12.50
CA PRO A 115 1.05 15.61 -13.56
C PRO A 115 2.07 16.12 -14.57
N VAL A 116 1.63 16.32 -15.82
CA VAL A 116 2.49 16.65 -16.97
C VAL A 116 3.45 17.81 -16.67
N ASP A 117 2.96 18.91 -16.09
CA ASP A 117 3.74 20.12 -15.82
C ASP A 117 4.83 19.92 -14.76
N LEU A 118 4.73 18.86 -13.96
CA LEU A 118 5.67 18.51 -12.90
C LEU A 118 6.67 17.42 -13.32
N VAL A 119 6.45 16.76 -14.47
CA VAL A 119 7.43 15.81 -15.00
C VAL A 119 8.68 16.56 -15.48
N ARG A 120 9.85 16.02 -15.14
CA ARG A 120 11.16 16.58 -15.50
C ARG A 120 11.99 15.49 -16.16
N LYS A 121 12.80 15.87 -17.14
CA LYS A 121 13.73 14.93 -17.80
C LYS A 121 14.64 14.27 -16.74
N PRO A 122 14.94 12.96 -16.87
CA PRO A 122 14.71 12.11 -18.04
C PRO A 122 13.32 11.43 -18.10
N GLU A 123 12.41 11.69 -17.16
CA GLU A 123 11.07 11.09 -17.18
C GLU A 123 10.20 11.66 -18.32
N THR A 124 9.27 10.83 -18.80
CA THR A 124 8.32 11.22 -19.86
C THR A 124 6.90 11.24 -19.27
N PRO A 125 6.11 12.30 -19.52
CA PRO A 125 4.74 12.36 -19.03
C PRO A 125 3.84 11.33 -19.72
N VAL A 126 2.80 10.91 -19.01
CA VAL A 126 1.66 10.20 -19.60
C VAL A 126 0.51 11.17 -19.81
N HIS A 127 -0.11 11.13 -20.99
CA HIS A 127 -1.16 12.08 -21.37
C HIS A 127 -2.55 11.46 -21.21
N VAL A 128 -3.51 12.28 -20.80
CA VAL A 128 -4.93 11.91 -20.74
C VAL A 128 -5.49 11.81 -22.16
N TYR A 129 -6.12 10.68 -22.47
CA TYR A 129 -6.77 10.41 -23.76
C TYR A 129 -8.26 10.75 -23.70
N CYS A 130 -8.90 10.38 -22.60
CA CYS A 130 -10.28 10.77 -22.32
C CYS A 130 -10.57 10.73 -20.81
N ALA A 131 -11.59 11.48 -20.41
CA ALA A 131 -12.04 11.60 -19.02
C ALA A 131 -13.55 11.37 -18.91
N PHE A 132 -13.94 10.47 -18.01
CA PHE A 132 -15.32 10.12 -17.69
C PHE A 132 -15.66 10.61 -16.28
N PRO A 133 -16.77 11.37 -16.10
CA PRO A 133 -17.21 11.82 -14.79
C PRO A 133 -17.48 10.68 -13.79
N ASN A 134 -17.76 9.46 -14.24
CA ASN A 134 -17.97 8.29 -13.39
C ASN A 134 -17.25 7.06 -13.96
N ASP A 135 -17.10 5.98 -13.19
CA ASP A 135 -16.61 4.69 -13.71
C ASP A 135 -17.44 4.29 -14.94
N ALA A 136 -16.74 4.02 -16.03
CA ALA A 136 -17.27 3.83 -17.36
C ALA A 136 -16.92 2.45 -17.93
N TRP A 137 -16.31 1.56 -17.12
CA TRP A 137 -15.92 0.21 -17.50
C TRP A 137 -15.03 0.20 -18.74
N THR A 138 -14.01 1.04 -18.74
CA THR A 138 -13.25 1.35 -19.96
C THR A 138 -12.48 0.19 -20.57
N ASP A 139 -12.28 -0.91 -19.83
CA ASP A 139 -11.69 -2.14 -20.37
C ASP A 139 -12.58 -2.85 -21.42
N PHE A 140 -13.86 -2.49 -21.46
CA PHE A 140 -14.86 -3.00 -22.42
C PHE A 140 -15.16 -2.00 -23.54
N ARG A 141 -14.41 -0.89 -23.60
CA ARG A 141 -14.61 0.16 -24.61
C ARG A 141 -13.60 0.04 -25.74
N ASP A 142 -14.07 0.33 -26.96
CA ASP A 142 -13.19 0.52 -28.11
C ASP A 142 -12.48 1.90 -28.05
N ASP A 143 -11.80 2.26 -29.15
CA ASP A 143 -11.10 3.55 -29.29
C ASP A 143 -10.15 3.83 -28.10
N ARG A 144 -9.34 2.82 -27.76
CA ARG A 144 -8.39 2.87 -26.64
C ARG A 144 -9.06 3.13 -25.28
N GLY A 145 -10.26 2.60 -25.10
CA GLY A 145 -11.05 2.75 -23.88
C GLY A 145 -11.90 4.02 -23.83
N CYS A 146 -12.00 4.79 -24.92
CA CYS A 146 -12.69 6.09 -24.94
C CYS A 146 -14.03 6.08 -25.68
N GLY A 147 -14.30 5.06 -26.48
CA GLY A 147 -15.48 4.99 -27.34
C GLY A 147 -16.57 4.08 -26.80
N ASN A 148 -17.10 3.27 -27.71
CA ASN A 148 -18.28 2.45 -27.52
C ASN A 148 -18.03 1.31 -26.55
N ASN A 149 -18.95 1.09 -25.60
CA ASN A 149 -18.87 -0.02 -24.66
C ASN A 149 -19.54 -1.26 -25.27
N ASN A 150 -18.81 -2.37 -25.38
CA ASN A 150 -19.34 -3.60 -25.97
C ASN A 150 -20.43 -4.29 -25.11
N ASN A 151 -20.64 -3.84 -23.89
CA ASN A 151 -21.69 -4.34 -23.00
C ASN A 151 -23.02 -3.62 -23.21
N THR A 152 -23.09 -2.50 -23.92
CA THR A 152 -24.32 -1.74 -24.13
C THR A 152 -24.97 -2.08 -25.47
N GLY A 153 -26.27 -1.80 -25.60
CA GLY A 153 -27.00 -1.97 -26.86
C GLY A 153 -26.98 -0.73 -27.76
N GLN A 154 -26.49 0.38 -27.24
CA GLN A 154 -26.36 1.65 -27.97
C GLN A 154 -24.90 1.87 -28.35
N THR A 155 -24.65 2.74 -29.33
CA THR A 155 -23.29 3.12 -29.68
C THR A 155 -22.89 4.40 -28.96
N GLU A 156 -21.92 4.36 -28.05
CA GLU A 156 -21.36 5.56 -27.44
C GLU A 156 -20.15 6.08 -28.24
N ALA A 157 -20.24 7.30 -28.74
CA ALA A 157 -19.06 8.02 -29.21
C ALA A 157 -18.41 8.79 -28.04
N VAL A 158 -17.19 9.31 -28.26
CA VAL A 158 -16.66 10.38 -27.39
C VAL A 158 -17.65 11.55 -27.36
N CYS A 159 -17.74 12.26 -26.23
CA CYS A 159 -18.81 13.24 -25.99
C CYS A 159 -18.96 14.29 -27.10
N GLN A 160 -17.84 14.80 -27.60
CA GLN A 160 -17.82 15.81 -28.67
C GLN A 160 -18.34 15.28 -30.02
N ALA A 161 -18.35 13.96 -30.24
CA ALA A 161 -18.83 13.30 -31.46
C ALA A 161 -20.24 12.71 -31.34
N MET A 162 -20.90 12.88 -30.18
CA MET A 162 -22.30 12.51 -29.99
C MET A 162 -23.22 13.31 -30.93
N LYS A 163 -24.45 12.83 -31.15
CA LYS A 163 -25.46 13.51 -31.97
C LYS A 163 -26.73 13.79 -31.14
N PRO A 164 -26.99 15.05 -30.74
CA PRO A 164 -26.12 16.23 -30.87
C PRO A 164 -24.84 16.13 -30.03
N PRO A 165 -23.80 16.94 -30.32
CA PRO A 165 -22.56 16.95 -29.52
C PRO A 165 -22.84 17.25 -28.05
N ILE A 166 -22.10 16.56 -27.17
CA ILE A 166 -22.10 16.81 -25.74
C ILE A 166 -20.83 17.60 -25.41
N ASP A 167 -20.97 18.92 -25.36
CA ASP A 167 -19.88 19.89 -25.21
C ASP A 167 -20.08 20.82 -24.00
N SER A 168 -20.98 20.45 -23.08
CA SER A 168 -21.19 21.13 -21.80
C SER A 168 -21.47 20.13 -20.67
N ALA A 169 -21.16 20.53 -19.43
CA ALA A 169 -21.51 19.75 -18.24
C ALA A 169 -23.01 19.45 -18.16
N ASN A 170 -23.88 20.43 -18.46
CA ASN A 170 -25.32 20.26 -18.43
C ASN A 170 -25.82 19.27 -19.49
N ALA A 171 -25.29 19.32 -20.70
CA ALA A 171 -25.63 18.35 -21.75
C ALA A 171 -25.20 16.93 -21.34
N TRP A 172 -24.05 16.80 -20.70
CA TRP A 172 -23.56 15.50 -20.21
C TRP A 172 -24.47 14.95 -19.11
N VAL A 173 -24.84 15.77 -18.12
CA VAL A 173 -25.76 15.38 -17.04
C VAL A 173 -27.12 15.00 -17.59
N ALA A 174 -27.65 15.77 -18.55
CA ALA A 174 -28.91 15.45 -19.21
C ALA A 174 -28.83 14.12 -19.99
N HIS A 175 -27.70 13.80 -20.62
CA HIS A 175 -27.48 12.49 -21.24
C HIS A 175 -27.42 11.37 -20.22
N PHE A 176 -26.61 11.52 -19.18
CA PHE A 176 -26.40 10.51 -18.15
C PHE A 176 -27.69 10.16 -17.40
N THR A 177 -28.50 11.16 -17.06
CA THR A 177 -29.75 10.99 -16.30
C THR A 177 -30.88 10.32 -17.09
N LYS A 178 -30.84 10.29 -18.43
CA LYS A 178 -31.78 9.50 -19.25
C LYS A 178 -31.76 8.01 -18.89
N PHE A 179 -30.63 7.54 -18.36
CA PHE A 179 -30.40 6.14 -18.03
C PHE A 179 -30.53 5.85 -16.53
N ASN A 180 -31.10 6.74 -15.71
CA ASN A 180 -31.23 6.54 -14.25
C ASN A 180 -31.89 5.20 -13.83
N ASN A 181 -32.74 4.63 -14.68
CA ASN A 181 -33.43 3.36 -14.43
C ASN A 181 -32.76 2.16 -15.14
N ASP A 182 -31.64 2.38 -15.82
CA ASP A 182 -30.86 1.34 -16.49
C ASP A 182 -29.69 0.91 -15.60
N ARG A 183 -29.53 -0.41 -15.42
CA ARG A 183 -28.41 -0.98 -14.66
C ARG A 183 -27.04 -0.72 -15.32
N LYS A 184 -27.04 -0.36 -16.61
CA LYS A 184 -25.85 -0.02 -17.39
C LYS A 184 -25.66 1.49 -17.55
N GLN A 185 -26.32 2.33 -16.74
CA GLN A 185 -26.19 3.79 -16.79
C GLN A 185 -24.73 4.26 -16.87
N ASP A 186 -23.88 3.73 -16.01
CA ASP A 186 -22.46 4.05 -15.93
C ASP A 186 -21.70 3.66 -17.21
N GLN A 187 -22.17 2.64 -17.95
CA GLN A 187 -21.58 2.21 -19.22
C GLN A 187 -22.13 3.01 -20.42
N LEU A 188 -23.32 3.60 -20.30
CA LEU A 188 -23.99 4.39 -21.35
C LEU A 188 -23.54 5.86 -21.39
N GLN A 189 -22.67 6.27 -20.47
CA GLN A 189 -22.06 7.60 -20.48
C GLN A 189 -21.03 7.75 -21.63
N CYS A 190 -20.82 8.98 -22.10
CA CYS A 190 -19.72 9.32 -23.01
C CYS A 190 -18.51 9.84 -22.21
N GLY A 191 -17.31 9.67 -22.77
CA GLY A 191 -16.07 10.24 -22.26
C GLY A 191 -15.66 11.48 -23.03
N PHE A 192 -15.16 12.50 -22.34
CA PHE A 192 -14.62 13.70 -22.99
C PHE A 192 -13.27 13.39 -23.64
N ASN A 193 -13.16 13.51 -24.96
CA ASN A 193 -11.89 13.33 -25.67
C ASN A 193 -10.89 14.42 -25.29
N MET A 194 -9.62 14.06 -25.13
CA MET A 194 -8.50 14.95 -24.80
C MET A 194 -7.31 14.76 -25.76
N ARG A 195 -7.47 13.97 -26.83
CA ARG A 195 -6.37 13.62 -27.75
C ARG A 195 -6.22 14.64 -28.86
N ASN A 196 -5.00 14.71 -29.39
CA ASN A 196 -4.74 15.31 -30.70
C ASN A 196 -5.68 14.68 -31.77
N PRO A 197 -6.16 15.46 -32.75
CA PRO A 197 -5.75 16.83 -33.07
C PRO A 197 -6.51 17.95 -32.33
N MET A 198 -7.24 17.67 -31.24
CA MET A 198 -7.90 18.74 -30.46
C MET A 198 -6.89 19.81 -30.02
N SER A 199 -7.25 21.07 -30.24
CA SER A 199 -6.52 22.23 -29.75
C SER A 199 -6.49 22.27 -28.22
N SER A 200 -5.52 22.98 -27.65
CA SER A 200 -5.42 23.12 -26.18
C SER A 200 -6.69 23.73 -25.58
N LYS A 201 -7.30 24.71 -26.27
CA LYS A 201 -8.60 25.30 -25.88
C LYS A 201 -9.73 24.27 -25.82
N GLU A 202 -9.83 23.39 -26.81
CA GLU A 202 -10.86 22.34 -26.82
C GLU A 202 -10.63 21.31 -25.70
N ARG A 203 -9.37 20.96 -25.41
CA ARG A 203 -9.04 20.08 -24.28
C ARG A 203 -9.37 20.73 -22.92
N VAL A 204 -9.08 22.02 -22.76
CA VAL A 204 -9.47 22.79 -21.56
C VAL A 204 -10.98 22.75 -21.38
N GLN A 205 -11.74 23.10 -22.42
CA GLN A 205 -13.21 23.09 -22.36
C GLN A 205 -13.75 21.69 -22.02
N ALA A 206 -13.21 20.65 -22.64
CA ALA A 206 -13.59 19.28 -22.37
C ALA A 206 -13.32 18.89 -20.91
N PHE A 207 -12.19 19.31 -20.34
CA PHE A 207 -11.84 19.02 -18.95
C PHE A 207 -12.71 19.80 -17.96
N GLU A 208 -13.04 21.06 -18.27
CA GLU A 208 -14.02 21.85 -17.53
C GLU A 208 -15.40 21.18 -17.49
N ASN A 209 -15.84 20.63 -18.61
CA ASN A 209 -17.10 19.90 -18.70
C ASN A 209 -17.08 18.60 -17.89
N PHE A 210 -15.98 17.85 -17.92
CA PHE A 210 -15.77 16.70 -17.05
C PHE A 210 -15.92 17.09 -15.56
N MET A 211 -15.21 18.14 -15.13
CA MET A 211 -15.28 18.62 -13.74
C MET A 211 -16.68 19.11 -13.38
N GLY A 212 -17.32 19.88 -14.26
CA GLY A 212 -18.68 20.37 -14.07
C GLY A 212 -19.70 19.24 -13.92
N ALA A 213 -19.62 18.23 -14.80
CA ALA A 213 -20.49 17.06 -14.75
C ALA A 213 -20.30 16.26 -13.46
N ARG A 214 -19.04 15.97 -13.06
CA ARG A 214 -18.77 15.24 -11.81
C ARG A 214 -19.34 15.96 -10.59
N ARG A 215 -19.17 17.28 -10.48
CA ARG A 215 -19.73 18.04 -9.35
C ARG A 215 -21.24 17.92 -9.23
N VAL A 216 -21.97 17.84 -10.34
CA VAL A 216 -23.43 17.75 -10.35
C VAL A 216 -23.91 16.35 -9.94
N ILE A 217 -23.28 15.30 -10.47
CA ILE A 217 -23.75 13.93 -10.23
C ILE A 217 -23.28 13.33 -8.92
N ASN A 218 -22.44 13.99 -8.12
CA ASN A 218 -21.74 13.40 -6.98
C ASN A 218 -22.65 13.01 -5.79
N THR A 219 -23.52 12.02 -5.97
CA THR A 219 -24.45 11.49 -4.96
C THR A 219 -24.25 9.99 -4.86
N ARG A 220 -24.94 9.17 -5.68
CA ARG A 220 -24.64 7.75 -5.86
C ARG A 220 -23.22 7.57 -6.39
N GLU A 221 -22.85 8.42 -7.34
CA GLU A 221 -21.58 8.41 -8.07
C GLU A 221 -20.37 8.63 -7.15
N PHE A 222 -20.58 9.14 -5.94
CA PHE A 222 -19.53 9.21 -4.92
C PHE A 222 -18.99 7.83 -4.53
N GLN A 223 -19.81 6.79 -4.63
CA GLN A 223 -19.44 5.40 -4.33
C GLN A 223 -18.52 4.78 -5.38
N THR A 224 -18.26 5.50 -6.48
CA THR A 224 -17.34 5.05 -7.51
C THR A 224 -16.45 6.19 -7.98
N GLN A 225 -15.28 5.80 -8.47
CA GLN A 225 -14.24 6.70 -8.90
C GLN A 225 -14.60 7.35 -10.25
N THR A 226 -14.04 8.52 -10.52
CA THR A 226 -13.94 9.03 -11.90
C THR A 226 -13.03 8.09 -12.72
N GLU A 227 -13.18 8.03 -14.03
CA GLU A 227 -12.33 7.15 -14.85
C GLU A 227 -11.68 7.89 -16.02
N PHE A 228 -10.35 7.80 -16.12
CA PHE A 228 -9.52 8.39 -17.15
C PHE A 228 -8.84 7.28 -17.92
N ARG A 229 -8.60 7.48 -19.22
CA ARG A 229 -7.62 6.69 -19.98
C ARG A 229 -6.37 7.51 -20.20
N LEU A 230 -5.22 6.95 -19.88
CA LEU A 230 -3.92 7.56 -20.10
C LEU A 230 -3.09 6.70 -21.07
N GLY A 231 -2.27 7.34 -21.90
CA GLY A 231 -1.35 6.63 -22.79
C GLY A 231 -0.37 5.75 -22.00
N ASN A 232 -0.08 4.55 -22.49
CA ASN A 232 0.82 3.63 -21.79
C ASN A 232 2.25 4.20 -21.69
N PRO A 233 2.88 4.17 -20.51
CA PRO A 233 4.31 4.37 -20.41
C PRO A 233 5.05 3.16 -21.01
N LYS A 234 6.34 3.33 -21.29
CA LYS A 234 7.24 2.18 -21.42
C LYS A 234 7.37 1.47 -20.07
N ASP A 235 7.70 0.19 -20.12
CA ASP A 235 7.95 -0.59 -18.91
C ASP A 235 9.03 0.13 -18.06
N ASP A 236 8.76 0.26 -16.76
CA ASP A 236 9.59 0.89 -15.73
C ASP A 236 9.81 2.41 -15.86
N GLU A 237 9.13 3.06 -16.82
CA GLU A 237 9.27 4.50 -17.09
C GLU A 237 8.08 5.36 -16.62
N LEU A 238 7.07 4.78 -15.96
CA LEU A 238 5.93 5.55 -15.44
C LEU A 238 6.41 6.64 -14.44
N PRO A 239 6.04 7.92 -14.63
CA PRO A 239 6.39 8.99 -13.69
C PRO A 239 5.47 8.91 -12.45
N ILE A 240 5.89 8.13 -11.47
CA ILE A 240 5.20 8.01 -10.18
C ILE A 240 5.57 9.19 -9.29
N LEU A 241 4.57 9.86 -8.72
CA LEU A 241 4.75 10.88 -7.68
C LEU A 241 5.01 10.22 -6.32
N ALA A 242 4.13 9.30 -5.93
CA ALA A 242 4.22 8.57 -4.67
C ALA A 242 3.46 7.24 -4.77
N PHE A 243 3.83 6.27 -3.94
CA PHE A 243 2.93 5.16 -3.63
C PHE A 243 1.92 5.60 -2.57
N PHE A 244 0.80 4.91 -2.45
CA PHE A 244 -0.18 5.21 -1.41
C PHE A 244 -0.83 3.96 -0.82
N TYR A 245 -1.40 4.13 0.37
CA TYR A 245 -2.40 3.21 0.93
C TYR A 245 -3.57 4.01 1.52
N SER A 246 -4.76 3.42 1.52
CA SER A 246 -5.98 4.05 2.06
C SER A 246 -6.33 3.58 3.46
N ASP A 247 -5.99 2.34 3.80
CA ASP A 247 -6.12 1.78 5.13
C ASP A 247 -5.07 0.71 5.42
N GLN A 248 -5.05 0.20 6.66
CA GLN A 248 -4.02 -0.71 7.13
C GLN A 248 -3.84 -1.98 6.29
N ARG A 249 -4.89 -2.44 5.59
CA ARG A 249 -4.83 -3.62 4.70
C ARG A 249 -3.91 -3.38 3.51
N GLY A 250 -3.82 -2.14 3.03
CA GLY A 250 -3.01 -1.75 1.88
C GLY A 250 -1.57 -1.34 2.23
N LEU A 251 -1.24 -1.10 3.50
CA LEU A 251 0.08 -0.59 3.89
C LEU A 251 1.21 -1.55 3.46
N LYS A 252 1.03 -2.85 3.69
CA LYS A 252 2.06 -3.84 3.35
C LYS A 252 2.31 -3.89 1.85
N ASP A 253 1.25 -3.84 1.05
CA ASP A 253 1.35 -3.84 -0.41
C ASP A 253 2.02 -2.57 -0.93
N ALA A 254 1.70 -1.40 -0.37
CA ALA A 254 2.35 -0.14 -0.72
C ALA A 254 3.85 -0.16 -0.41
N GLN A 255 4.25 -0.70 0.75
CA GLN A 255 5.66 -0.87 1.14
C GLN A 255 6.40 -1.81 0.19
N LEU A 256 5.80 -2.94 -0.17
CA LEU A 256 6.40 -3.87 -1.12
C LEU A 256 6.48 -3.24 -2.53
N ASN A 257 5.46 -2.50 -2.97
CA ASN A 257 5.45 -1.82 -4.27
C ASN A 257 6.58 -0.78 -4.34
N GLN A 258 6.75 0.02 -3.29
CA GLN A 258 7.85 0.98 -3.16
C GLN A 258 9.21 0.29 -3.24
N GLN A 259 9.39 -0.81 -2.50
CA GLN A 259 10.65 -1.55 -2.48
C GLN A 259 10.97 -2.18 -3.84
N ASP A 260 9.97 -2.80 -4.48
CA ASP A 260 10.14 -3.41 -5.80
C ASP A 260 10.48 -2.35 -6.85
N TYR A 261 9.82 -1.18 -6.80
CA TYR A 261 10.11 -0.06 -7.70
C TYR A 261 11.53 0.46 -7.53
N LEU A 262 12.00 0.63 -6.29
CA LEU A 262 13.38 1.01 -5.99
C LEU A 262 14.36 -0.03 -6.54
N ASN A 263 14.11 -1.31 -6.28
CA ASN A 263 14.98 -2.41 -6.73
C ASN A 263 15.04 -2.50 -8.26
N LYS A 264 13.92 -2.24 -8.94
CA LYS A 264 13.80 -2.34 -10.39
C LYS A 264 14.39 -1.14 -11.12
N THR A 265 14.10 0.07 -10.63
CA THR A 265 14.34 1.32 -11.36
C THR A 265 15.46 2.16 -10.77
N GLY A 266 15.89 1.87 -9.54
CA GLY A 266 16.80 2.71 -8.76
C GLY A 266 16.15 3.99 -8.22
N LYS A 267 14.86 4.23 -8.49
CA LYS A 267 14.15 5.44 -8.08
C LYS A 267 13.44 5.22 -6.74
N GLN A 268 13.80 6.01 -5.74
CA GLN A 268 13.06 6.05 -4.47
C GLN A 268 11.81 6.92 -4.62
N ARG A 269 10.67 6.44 -4.09
CA ARG A 269 9.41 7.18 -4.00
C ARG A 269 8.86 7.07 -2.60
N ASN A 270 8.18 8.10 -2.11
CA ASN A 270 7.56 8.09 -0.79
C ASN A 270 6.21 7.36 -0.79
N ILE A 271 5.73 6.99 0.40
CA ILE A 271 4.39 6.44 0.60
C ILE A 271 3.55 7.48 1.36
N ILE A 272 2.39 7.81 0.80
CA ILE A 272 1.41 8.71 1.41
C ILE A 272 0.18 7.90 1.83
N LYS A 273 -0.29 8.09 3.07
CA LYS A 273 -1.61 7.62 3.48
C LYS A 273 -2.65 8.58 2.92
N ILE A 274 -3.66 8.04 2.23
CA ILE A 274 -4.80 8.82 1.73
C ILE A 274 -6.04 8.38 2.49
N ASP A 275 -6.55 9.24 3.36
CA ASP A 275 -7.91 9.07 3.89
C ASP A 275 -8.89 9.63 2.86
N PHE A 276 -9.49 8.74 2.07
CA PHE A 276 -10.51 9.14 1.12
C PHE A 276 -11.74 9.74 1.83
N PRO A 277 -12.43 10.70 1.20
CA PRO A 277 -13.63 11.31 1.75
C PRO A 277 -14.67 10.26 2.18
N LYS A 278 -15.49 10.58 3.19
CA LYS A 278 -16.59 9.71 3.66
C LYS A 278 -17.98 10.20 3.21
N THR A 279 -18.02 11.36 2.57
CA THR A 279 -19.24 11.97 2.04
C THR A 279 -18.90 12.72 0.76
N PRO A 280 -19.86 12.96 -0.15
CA PRO A 280 -19.61 13.70 -1.39
C PRO A 280 -18.94 15.06 -1.22
N ASN A 281 -19.31 15.81 -0.18
CA ASN A 281 -18.74 17.13 0.13
C ASN A 281 -17.50 17.07 1.05
N GLY A 282 -17.08 15.86 1.43
CA GLY A 282 -15.91 15.64 2.26
C GLY A 282 -14.62 15.84 1.48
N LYS A 283 -13.54 16.12 2.20
CA LYS A 283 -12.19 16.25 1.62
C LYS A 283 -11.33 15.06 2.00
N ALA A 284 -10.42 14.71 1.12
CA ALA A 284 -9.37 13.76 1.43
C ALA A 284 -8.35 14.40 2.37
N THR A 285 -7.78 13.60 3.26
CA THR A 285 -6.62 14.02 4.07
C THR A 285 -5.44 13.14 3.77
N PHE A 286 -4.25 13.72 3.92
CA PHE A 286 -3.00 13.08 3.55
C PHE A 286 -2.07 13.09 4.75
N SER A 287 -1.32 12.01 4.93
CA SER A 287 -0.23 11.99 5.89
C SER A 287 0.93 11.18 5.33
N CYS A 288 2.13 11.45 5.81
CA CYS A 288 3.22 10.52 5.59
C CYS A 288 2.85 9.15 6.14
N ALA A 289 3.15 8.09 5.39
CA ALA A 289 3.30 6.79 6.02
C ALA A 289 4.33 6.96 7.13
N ALA A 290 4.06 6.45 8.33
CA ALA A 290 5.11 6.35 9.33
C ALA A 290 6.31 5.68 8.65
N ALA A 291 7.51 6.29 8.77
CA ALA A 291 8.72 5.69 8.22
C ALA A 291 8.72 4.21 8.60
N PRO A 292 9.06 3.28 7.68
CA PRO A 292 9.18 1.88 8.05
C PRO A 292 10.08 1.85 9.29
N LEU A 293 9.51 1.42 10.43
CA LEU A 293 10.37 1.12 11.56
C LEU A 293 11.40 0.14 10.99
N PRO A 294 12.72 0.37 11.17
CA PRO A 294 13.73 -0.59 10.77
C PRO A 294 13.27 -1.94 11.29
N PRO A 295 13.35 -3.03 10.50
CA PRO A 295 12.62 -4.27 10.75
C PRO A 295 12.79 -4.66 12.21
N THR A 296 11.78 -4.34 13.03
CA THR A 296 11.73 -4.83 14.39
C THR A 296 11.40 -6.28 14.17
N LYS A 297 12.43 -7.10 14.27
CA LYS A 297 12.36 -8.55 14.28
C LYS A 297 11.06 -8.96 14.97
N LEU A 298 10.05 -9.34 14.19
CA LEU A 298 8.66 -9.40 14.68
C LEU A 298 8.49 -10.51 15.72
N PHE A 299 9.47 -11.42 15.79
CA PHE A 299 9.46 -12.65 16.57
C PHE A 299 10.89 -13.00 17.02
N CYS A 300 11.03 -13.76 18.09
CA CYS A 300 12.33 -14.33 18.46
C CYS A 300 12.87 -15.27 17.37
N ASP A 301 14.17 -15.22 17.05
CA ASP A 301 14.82 -16.27 16.22
C ASP A 301 14.72 -17.64 16.89
N LYS A 302 14.74 -17.64 18.23
CA LYS A 302 14.62 -18.80 19.09
C LYS A 302 14.02 -18.39 20.42
N TYR A 303 12.99 -19.10 20.88
CA TYR A 303 12.33 -18.82 22.16
C TYR A 303 12.93 -19.65 23.30
N ILE A 304 13.44 -20.86 23.01
CA ILE A 304 13.95 -21.81 23.99
C ILE A 304 15.46 -22.00 23.81
N GLN A 305 16.25 -21.59 24.80
CA GLN A 305 17.70 -21.84 24.80
C GLN A 305 17.98 -23.33 24.91
N SER A 306 17.41 -24.00 25.91
CA SER A 306 17.49 -25.44 26.12
C SER A 306 16.19 -26.00 26.74
N SER A 307 15.97 -27.29 26.53
CA SER A 307 14.88 -28.04 27.16
C SER A 307 15.26 -29.52 27.26
N THR A 308 15.17 -30.08 28.46
CA THR A 308 15.63 -31.44 28.78
C THR A 308 14.74 -32.09 29.83
N TRP A 309 14.48 -33.39 29.67
CA TRP A 309 13.77 -34.17 30.67
C TRP A 309 14.66 -34.51 31.85
N VAL A 310 14.15 -34.26 33.05
CA VAL A 310 14.81 -34.60 34.31
C VAL A 310 13.81 -35.25 35.25
N LYS A 311 14.28 -36.12 36.14
CA LYS A 311 13.50 -36.59 37.29
C LYS A 311 13.74 -35.69 38.47
N ARG A 312 12.67 -35.24 39.12
CA ARG A 312 12.72 -34.37 40.29
C ARG A 312 11.70 -34.83 41.33
N PRO A 313 12.00 -34.68 42.63
CA PRO A 313 11.01 -34.91 43.66
C PRO A 313 9.92 -33.84 43.57
N ASP A 314 8.67 -34.29 43.58
CA ASP A 314 7.49 -33.44 43.67
C ASP A 314 6.67 -33.81 44.91
N PRO A 315 6.16 -32.82 45.69
CA PRO A 315 5.40 -33.08 46.89
C PRO A 315 4.11 -33.88 46.68
N VAL A 316 3.53 -33.85 45.47
CA VAL A 316 2.26 -34.51 45.14
C VAL A 316 2.48 -35.72 44.23
N LEU A 317 3.35 -35.58 43.22
CA LEU A 317 3.59 -36.60 42.20
C LEU A 317 4.63 -37.66 42.61
N GLY A 318 5.40 -37.39 43.67
CA GLY A 318 6.34 -38.35 44.25
C GLY A 318 7.81 -38.08 43.88
N PRO A 319 8.73 -38.92 44.37
CA PRO A 319 10.18 -38.65 44.37
C PRO A 319 10.84 -38.67 42.98
N ASP A 320 10.22 -39.34 42.00
CA ASP A 320 10.79 -39.60 40.66
C ASP A 320 9.93 -39.00 39.52
N THR A 321 9.44 -37.78 39.71
CA THR A 321 8.53 -37.13 38.76
C THR A 321 9.27 -36.62 37.54
N TRP A 322 8.81 -36.97 36.34
CA TRP A 322 9.32 -36.40 35.10
C TRP A 322 8.91 -34.92 34.95
N SER A 323 9.91 -34.05 34.80
CA SER A 323 9.73 -32.62 34.55
C SER A 323 10.52 -32.21 33.32
N LEU A 324 9.89 -31.42 32.45
CA LEU A 324 10.57 -30.77 31.34
C LEU A 324 11.20 -29.49 31.86
N GLN A 325 12.50 -29.53 32.10
CA GLN A 325 13.27 -28.36 32.50
C GLN A 325 13.55 -27.51 31.25
N VAL A 326 13.08 -26.27 31.24
CA VAL A 326 13.10 -25.34 30.11
C VAL A 326 13.87 -24.08 30.49
N VAL A 327 14.84 -23.70 29.67
CA VAL A 327 15.53 -22.41 29.77
C VAL A 327 15.13 -21.56 28.57
N PRO A 328 14.27 -20.54 28.74
CA PRO A 328 13.95 -19.60 27.67
C PRO A 328 15.14 -18.69 27.33
N THR A 329 15.21 -18.24 26.08
CA THR A 329 16.12 -17.15 25.70
C THR A 329 15.68 -15.82 26.30
N ASP A 330 16.57 -14.81 26.32
CA ASP A 330 16.20 -13.46 26.75
C ASP A 330 15.02 -12.88 25.97
N CYS A 331 14.90 -13.24 24.69
CA CYS A 331 13.76 -12.88 23.86
C CYS A 331 12.50 -13.65 24.30
N GLY A 332 12.60 -14.98 24.46
CA GLY A 332 11.49 -15.83 24.90
C GLY A 332 10.88 -15.41 26.25
N ARG A 333 11.66 -14.81 27.16
CA ARG A 333 11.16 -14.26 28.43
C ARG A 333 10.33 -12.98 28.26
N LYS A 334 10.58 -12.21 27.20
CA LYS A 334 10.01 -10.87 26.98
C LYS A 334 8.76 -10.87 26.10
N ILE A 335 8.40 -12.02 25.54
CA ILE A 335 7.25 -12.14 24.63
C ILE A 335 5.93 -11.74 25.30
N THR A 336 4.98 -11.34 24.45
CA THR A 336 3.59 -11.04 24.78
C THR A 336 2.65 -12.17 24.32
N ASP A 337 1.36 -12.06 24.64
CA ASP A 337 0.38 -13.14 24.46
C ASP A 337 0.30 -13.68 23.02
N ASP A 338 0.52 -12.82 22.03
CA ASP A 338 0.50 -13.09 20.59
C ASP A 338 1.62 -14.01 20.09
N GLU A 339 2.67 -14.22 20.90
CA GLU A 339 3.81 -15.08 20.57
C GLU A 339 3.82 -16.40 21.36
N THR A 340 2.94 -16.56 22.35
CA THR A 340 2.96 -17.71 23.27
C THR A 340 2.76 -19.06 22.57
N ASP A 341 1.97 -19.09 21.51
CA ASP A 341 1.78 -20.29 20.69
C ASP A 341 3.01 -20.65 19.88
N ARG A 342 3.80 -19.66 19.43
CA ARG A 342 5.05 -19.89 18.69
C ARG A 342 6.13 -20.48 19.61
N MET A 343 6.28 -19.90 20.80
CA MET A 343 7.18 -20.43 21.83
C MET A 343 6.79 -21.85 22.22
N PHE A 344 5.49 -22.11 22.44
CA PHE A 344 5.04 -23.47 22.77
C PHE A 344 5.24 -24.44 21.60
N ALA A 345 5.04 -24.02 20.35
CA ALA A 345 5.28 -24.85 19.19
C ALA A 345 6.75 -25.30 19.09
N GLU A 346 7.72 -24.45 19.45
CA GLU A 346 9.14 -24.83 19.52
C GLU A 346 9.36 -25.97 20.52
N LEU A 347 8.80 -25.85 21.73
CA LEU A 347 8.91 -26.86 22.77
C LEU A 347 8.19 -28.16 22.39
N TYR A 348 6.96 -28.04 21.88
CA TYR A 348 6.11 -29.17 21.47
C TYR A 348 6.76 -29.95 20.33
N ASN A 349 7.22 -29.28 19.27
CA ASN A 349 7.82 -29.97 18.12
C ASN A 349 9.10 -30.72 18.48
N LYS A 350 9.85 -30.23 19.48
CA LYS A 350 11.04 -30.89 19.98
C LYS A 350 10.73 -32.14 20.82
N HIS A 351 9.66 -32.13 21.62
CA HIS A 351 9.41 -33.16 22.64
C HIS A 351 8.16 -34.03 22.45
N LYS A 352 7.29 -33.74 21.48
CA LYS A 352 6.02 -34.48 21.25
C LYS A 352 6.17 -35.99 21.02
N ASN A 353 7.38 -36.44 20.67
CA ASN A 353 7.68 -37.84 20.41
C ASN A 353 8.37 -38.55 21.58
N ASP A 354 8.71 -37.84 22.66
CA ASP A 354 9.38 -38.40 23.82
C ASP A 354 8.39 -39.24 24.66
N ASP A 355 8.85 -40.35 25.23
CA ASP A 355 8.02 -41.21 26.09
C ASP A 355 7.52 -40.45 27.33
N GLN A 356 8.36 -39.59 27.91
CA GLN A 356 8.00 -38.73 29.05
C GLN A 356 6.83 -37.80 28.69
N TRP A 357 6.76 -37.34 27.44
CA TRP A 357 5.64 -36.53 26.97
C TRP A 357 4.39 -37.40 26.75
N ARG A 358 4.52 -38.48 25.99
CA ARG A 358 3.39 -39.32 25.54
C ARG A 358 2.72 -40.09 26.66
N GLN A 359 3.49 -40.59 27.63
CA GLN A 359 2.96 -41.40 28.73
C GLN A 359 2.24 -40.55 29.78
N TYR A 360 2.70 -39.32 30.02
CA TYR A 360 2.24 -38.50 31.15
C TYR A 360 1.34 -37.33 30.73
N SER A 361 1.34 -36.90 29.47
CA SER A 361 0.47 -35.81 28.98
C SER A 361 -0.98 -36.29 28.72
N ILE A 362 -1.52 -37.16 29.57
CA ILE A 362 -2.87 -37.75 29.46
C ILE A 362 -3.95 -36.65 29.43
N ASN A 363 -3.70 -35.51 30.09
CA ASN A 363 -4.58 -34.34 30.16
C ASN A 363 -4.18 -33.24 29.16
N GLY A 364 -4.04 -33.56 27.88
CA GLY A 364 -3.52 -32.69 26.81
C GLY A 364 -3.70 -31.18 27.04
N GLY A 365 -2.59 -30.43 27.06
CA GLY A 365 -2.59 -28.97 27.27
C GLY A 365 -1.98 -28.48 28.60
N SER A 366 -1.65 -29.38 29.53
CA SER A 366 -1.06 -29.01 30.83
C SER A 366 0.28 -28.25 30.72
N ILE A 367 1.23 -28.74 29.92
CA ILE A 367 2.53 -28.06 29.72
C ILE A 367 2.35 -26.68 29.08
N ARG A 368 1.42 -26.54 28.12
CA ARG A 368 1.09 -25.25 27.48
C ARG A 368 0.59 -24.23 28.51
N ARG A 369 -0.27 -24.68 29.44
CA ARG A 369 -0.80 -23.85 30.52
C ARG A 369 0.29 -23.45 31.51
N GLN A 370 1.13 -24.40 31.94
CA GLN A 370 2.24 -24.12 32.85
C GLN A 370 3.24 -23.13 32.23
N LEU A 371 3.56 -23.28 30.94
CA LEU A 371 4.44 -22.36 30.20
C LEU A 371 3.89 -20.92 30.21
N VAL A 372 2.61 -20.73 29.86
CA VAL A 372 2.02 -19.38 29.85
C VAL A 372 1.78 -18.85 31.26
N CYS A 373 1.55 -19.70 32.25
CA CYS A 373 1.58 -19.26 33.64
C CYS A 373 2.96 -18.72 34.04
N HIS A 374 4.07 -19.39 33.67
CA HIS A 374 5.42 -18.90 33.94
C HIS A 374 5.69 -17.55 33.27
N LEU A 375 5.15 -17.33 32.06
CA LEU A 375 5.20 -16.03 31.40
C LEU A 375 4.37 -14.97 32.15
N ALA A 376 3.15 -15.26 32.58
CA ALA A 376 2.26 -14.26 33.13
C ALA A 376 2.45 -13.96 34.64
N ALA A 377 2.91 -14.93 35.42
CA ALA A 377 2.85 -14.86 36.87
C ALA A 377 3.94 -13.98 37.50
N VAL A 378 3.58 -13.33 38.61
CA VAL A 378 4.47 -12.61 39.53
C VAL A 378 4.23 -13.16 40.92
N PHE A 379 5.27 -13.65 41.58
CA PHE A 379 5.20 -14.13 42.97
C PHE A 379 6.16 -13.31 43.83
N ASP A 380 5.67 -12.81 44.97
CA ASP A 380 6.46 -11.98 45.90
C ASP A 380 7.16 -10.79 45.21
N GLY A 381 6.45 -10.14 44.27
CA GLY A 381 6.98 -9.02 43.48
C GLY A 381 8.02 -9.41 42.42
N ARG A 382 8.29 -10.72 42.23
CA ARG A 382 9.27 -11.23 41.26
C ARG A 382 8.56 -11.90 40.08
N PRO A 383 8.78 -11.45 38.84
CA PRO A 383 8.23 -12.12 37.66
C PRO A 383 8.79 -13.54 37.52
N VAL A 384 7.89 -14.53 37.43
CA VAL A 384 8.24 -15.94 37.30
C VAL A 384 9.01 -16.21 36.01
N ARG A 385 8.71 -15.44 34.95
CA ARG A 385 9.41 -15.47 33.67
C ARG A 385 10.92 -15.25 33.77
N ASN A 386 11.42 -14.67 34.87
CA ASN A 386 12.84 -14.42 35.10
C ASN A 386 13.56 -15.53 35.87
N LYS A 387 12.87 -16.61 36.28
CA LYS A 387 13.54 -17.78 36.87
C LYS A 387 14.54 -18.38 35.86
N PRO A 388 15.75 -18.77 36.27
CA PRO A 388 16.78 -19.28 35.35
C PRO A 388 16.26 -20.45 34.50
N GLU A 389 15.45 -21.31 35.10
CA GLU A 389 14.77 -22.44 34.46
C GLU A 389 13.31 -22.54 34.90
N TRP A 390 12.49 -23.12 34.04
CA TRP A 390 11.09 -23.48 34.31
C TRP A 390 10.97 -24.99 34.33
N ASN A 391 10.24 -25.52 35.29
CA ASN A 391 10.01 -26.95 35.42
C ASN A 391 8.53 -27.20 35.11
N LEU A 392 8.27 -27.94 34.03
CA LEU A 392 6.93 -28.16 33.49
C LEU A 392 6.62 -29.66 33.51
N GLU A 393 5.69 -30.09 34.35
CA GLU A 393 5.39 -31.51 34.52
C GLU A 393 4.18 -31.94 33.68
N PRO A 394 4.32 -32.87 32.71
CA PRO A 394 3.21 -33.34 31.86
C PRO A 394 2.07 -33.97 32.66
N ALA A 395 2.37 -34.58 33.80
CA ALA A 395 1.37 -35.26 34.64
C ALA A 395 0.32 -34.30 35.21
N ARG A 396 0.66 -33.00 35.38
CA ARG A 396 -0.24 -32.04 36.06
C ARG A 396 -1.60 -31.93 35.38
N PRO A 397 -2.72 -31.82 36.11
CA PRO A 397 -4.01 -31.53 35.52
C PRO A 397 -3.99 -30.18 34.79
N TYR A 398 -4.71 -30.11 33.67
CA TYR A 398 -5.00 -28.85 33.03
C TYR A 398 -6.00 -28.04 33.87
N VAL A 399 -5.73 -26.75 34.04
CA VAL A 399 -6.65 -25.76 34.62
C VAL A 399 -6.65 -24.50 33.74
N ASP A 400 -7.62 -23.60 33.93
CA ASP A 400 -7.60 -22.30 33.27
C ASP A 400 -6.44 -21.41 33.77
N GLN A 401 -6.21 -20.28 33.10
CA GLN A 401 -5.08 -19.39 33.40
C GLN A 401 -5.15 -18.82 34.82
N GLN A 402 -6.33 -18.38 35.24
CA GLN A 402 -6.52 -17.72 36.53
C GLN A 402 -6.23 -18.69 37.66
N LYS A 403 -6.74 -19.92 37.55
CA LYS A 403 -6.48 -21.00 38.48
C LYS A 403 -5.02 -21.44 38.48
N ALA A 404 -4.38 -21.54 37.30
CA ALA A 404 -2.95 -21.84 37.22
C ALA A 404 -2.09 -20.80 37.98
N VAL A 405 -2.38 -19.51 37.80
CA VAL A 405 -1.66 -18.44 38.51
C VAL A 405 -1.91 -18.48 40.01
N ALA A 406 -3.16 -18.72 40.44
CA ALA A 406 -3.52 -18.87 41.85
C ALA A 406 -2.81 -20.07 42.52
N MET A 407 -2.58 -21.14 41.78
CA MET A 407 -1.84 -22.34 42.22
C MET A 407 -0.33 -22.24 41.96
N GLN A 408 0.19 -21.02 41.80
CA GLN A 408 1.60 -20.74 41.59
C GLN A 408 2.25 -21.48 40.39
N CYS A 409 1.49 -21.63 39.30
CA CYS A 409 1.85 -22.40 38.11
C CYS A 409 2.07 -23.90 38.33
N ASN A 410 1.62 -24.42 39.48
CA ASN A 410 1.87 -25.77 39.92
C ASN A 410 0.55 -26.50 40.25
N PRO A 411 -0.38 -26.66 39.28
CA PRO A 411 -1.73 -27.12 39.58
C PRO A 411 -1.73 -28.58 40.09
N TYR A 412 -2.03 -28.77 41.38
CA TYR A 412 -2.47 -30.01 42.04
C TYR A 412 -3.24 -29.72 43.32
#